data_AF-A0A536LU30-F1
#
_entry.id   AF-A0A536LU30-F1
#
_cell.length_a   1.000
_cell.length_b   1.000
_cell.length_c   1.000
_cell.angle_alpha   90.00
_cell.angle_beta   90.00
_cell.angle_gamma   90.00
#
_symmetry.space_group_name_H-M   'P 1'
#
loop_
_entity.id
_entity.type
_entity.pdbx_description
1 polymer ?
#
loop_
_entity_poly.entity_id
_entity_poly.type
_entity_poly.pdbx_seq_one_letter_code
_entity_poly.pdbx_strand_id
1 'polypeptide(L)'
;MAPEGNNKRDPAEGAEEYDIVIIGGGPAGLAAGLYAARGLHKTLLLEKGVVGGQIALTELVENYPGVPTVNGFDLAQTMLKQSESYGMETDYSAVSAVERAGEKWIVKTEERNIIAKAVIVTSGADYNRLGVTGEERLTGKGVSYCATCDAAFFKG
;
A
#
# COMPACT_ATOMS: atom_id res chain seq x y z
N MET A 1 19.56 -37.67 -33.41
CA MET A 1 19.36 -36.22 -33.20
C MET A 1 17.92 -36.03 -32.74
N ALA A 2 17.70 -36.03 -31.42
CA ALA A 2 16.41 -35.63 -30.85
C ALA A 2 16.42 -34.10 -30.69
N PRO A 3 15.30 -33.40 -30.92
CA PRO A 3 15.26 -31.96 -30.71
C PRO A 3 15.23 -31.68 -29.20
N GLU A 4 16.20 -30.89 -28.73
CA GLU A 4 16.22 -30.34 -27.38
C GLU A 4 15.04 -29.35 -27.24
N GLY A 5 13.93 -29.86 -26.70
CA GLY A 5 12.81 -29.04 -26.27
C GLY A 5 13.25 -28.19 -25.07
N ASN A 6 13.46 -26.90 -25.32
CA ASN A 6 13.75 -25.90 -24.30
C ASN A 6 12.55 -25.78 -23.34
N ASN A 7 12.52 -26.61 -22.29
CA ASN A 7 11.50 -26.58 -21.25
C ASN A 7 11.76 -25.37 -20.33
N LYS A 8 11.42 -24.17 -20.81
CA LYS A 8 11.26 -23.01 -19.93
C LYS A 8 10.01 -23.30 -19.09
N ARG A 9 10.22 -23.75 -17.84
CA ARG A 9 9.14 -23.79 -16.85
C ARG A 9 8.44 -22.43 -16.85
N ASP A 10 7.12 -22.45 -16.95
CA ASP A 10 6.33 -21.24 -16.81
C ASP A 10 6.60 -20.69 -15.40
N PRO A 11 7.10 -19.45 -15.24
CA PRO A 11 7.30 -18.85 -13.92
C PRO A 11 6.01 -18.78 -13.08
N ALA A 12 4.85 -19.09 -13.68
CA ALA A 12 3.55 -19.17 -13.03
C ALA A 12 3.23 -20.52 -12.34
N GLU A 13 3.99 -21.59 -12.58
CA GLU A 13 3.62 -22.94 -12.14
C GLU A 13 3.77 -23.08 -10.60
N GLY A 14 2.63 -23.00 -9.89
CA GLY A 14 2.55 -23.10 -8.43
C GLY A 14 2.48 -21.76 -7.67
N ALA A 15 2.48 -20.62 -8.36
CA ALA A 15 2.30 -19.32 -7.74
C ALA A 15 0.82 -19.04 -7.44
N GLU A 16 0.55 -18.46 -6.27
CA GLU A 16 -0.80 -18.10 -5.86
C GLU A 16 -1.34 -16.96 -6.74
N GLU A 17 -2.51 -17.20 -7.35
CA GLU A 17 -3.16 -16.25 -8.25
C GLU A 17 -4.23 -15.43 -7.51
N TYR A 18 -4.24 -14.12 -7.77
CA TYR A 18 -5.21 -13.16 -7.29
C TYR A 18 -5.93 -12.47 -8.46
N ASP A 19 -7.18 -12.06 -8.24
CA ASP A 19 -7.88 -11.23 -9.22
C ASP A 19 -7.27 -9.82 -9.23
N ILE A 20 -7.01 -9.27 -8.05
CA ILE A 20 -6.47 -7.93 -7.87
C ILE A 20 -5.34 -7.95 -6.84
N VAL A 21 -4.17 -7.43 -7.22
CA VAL A 21 -3.09 -7.11 -6.27
C VAL A 21 -2.98 -5.60 -6.14
N ILE A 22 -2.91 -5.12 -4.90
CA ILE A 22 -2.82 -3.70 -4.56
C ILE A 22 -1.46 -3.46 -3.91
N ILE A 23 -0.73 -2.45 -4.38
CA ILE A 23 0.63 -2.16 -3.91
C ILE A 23 0.62 -0.86 -3.11
N GLY A 24 0.76 -0.95 -1.79
CA GLY A 24 0.78 0.16 -0.85
C GLY A 24 -0.50 0.27 -0.03
N GLY A 25 -0.39 0.09 1.28
CA GLY A 25 -1.44 0.06 2.28
C GLY A 25 -1.81 1.43 2.87
N GLY A 26 -1.67 2.52 2.11
CA GLY A 26 -2.24 3.82 2.48
C GLY A 26 -3.77 3.88 2.30
N PRO A 27 -4.43 5.01 2.61
CA PRO A 27 -5.88 5.15 2.46
C PRO A 27 -6.40 4.81 1.06
N ALA A 28 -5.62 5.12 0.00
CA ALA A 28 -5.96 4.77 -1.37
C ALA A 28 -6.00 3.24 -1.60
N GLY A 29 -4.99 2.52 -1.09
CA GLY A 29 -4.92 1.07 -1.21
C GLY A 29 -5.98 0.37 -0.37
N LEU A 30 -6.23 0.86 0.84
CA LEU A 30 -7.29 0.34 1.71
C LEU A 30 -8.67 0.56 1.13
N ALA A 31 -8.94 1.74 0.55
CA ALA A 31 -10.19 1.99 -0.16
C ALA A 31 -10.35 1.07 -1.39
N ALA A 32 -9.30 0.92 -2.20
CA ALA A 32 -9.32 -0.01 -3.34
C ALA A 32 -9.58 -1.45 -2.89
N GLY A 33 -8.92 -1.88 -1.81
CA GLY A 33 -9.05 -3.21 -1.23
C GLY A 33 -10.45 -3.51 -0.70
N LEU A 34 -11.03 -2.55 0.03
CA LEU A 34 -12.42 -2.64 0.48
C LEU A 34 -13.39 -2.86 -0.69
N TYR A 35 -13.27 -2.06 -1.76
CA TYR A 35 -14.17 -2.18 -2.91
C TYR A 35 -13.95 -3.47 -3.70
N ALA A 36 -12.69 -3.87 -3.90
CA ALA A 36 -12.33 -5.11 -4.58
C ALA A 36 -12.87 -6.35 -3.84
N ALA A 37 -12.65 -6.42 -2.52
CA ALA A 37 -13.12 -7.51 -1.68
C ALA A 37 -14.66 -7.57 -1.63
N ARG A 38 -15.34 -6.41 -1.54
CA ARG A 38 -16.81 -6.33 -1.65
C ARG A 38 -17.35 -6.76 -3.01
N GLY A 39 -16.56 -6.61 -4.07
CA GLY A 39 -16.83 -7.14 -5.40
C GLY A 39 -16.61 -8.65 -5.53
N LEU A 40 -16.27 -9.35 -4.44
CA LEU A 40 -15.94 -10.77 -4.40
C LEU A 40 -14.71 -11.14 -5.24
N HIS A 41 -13.79 -10.19 -5.43
CA HIS A 41 -12.49 -10.46 -6.04
C HIS A 41 -11.51 -11.00 -5.01
N LYS A 42 -10.77 -12.06 -5.34
CA LYS A 42 -9.66 -12.51 -4.51
C LYS A 42 -8.58 -11.43 -4.53
N THR A 43 -8.43 -10.71 -3.42
CA THR A 43 -7.67 -9.45 -3.35
C THR A 43 -6.54 -9.56 -2.36
N LEU A 44 -5.33 -9.17 -2.79
CA LEU A 44 -4.15 -9.07 -1.93
C LEU A 44 -3.66 -7.63 -1.86
N LEU A 45 -3.45 -7.12 -0.65
CA LEU A 45 -2.74 -5.88 -0.38
C LEU A 45 -1.29 -6.19 0.01
N LEU A 46 -0.34 -5.59 -0.69
CA LEU A 46 1.09 -5.65 -0.38
C LEU A 46 1.54 -4.34 0.27
N GLU A 47 2.06 -4.40 1.49
CA GLU A 47 2.60 -3.24 2.22
C GLU A 47 4.02 -3.54 2.70
N LYS A 48 4.96 -2.63 2.47
CA LYS A 48 6.37 -2.82 2.84
C LYS A 48 6.68 -2.47 4.31
N GLY A 49 5.80 -1.72 4.96
CA GLY A 49 5.98 -1.22 6.31
C GLY A 49 4.69 -1.30 7.11
N VAL A 50 4.24 -0.15 7.63
CA VAL A 50 3.03 -0.07 8.45
C VAL A 50 1.85 0.36 7.59
N VAL A 51 0.74 -0.37 7.70
CA VAL A 51 -0.52 0.00 7.04
C VAL A 51 -0.99 1.38 7.51
N GLY A 52 -1.42 2.18 6.55
CA GLY A 52 -1.84 3.57 6.71
C GLY A 52 -0.94 4.56 5.96
N GLY A 53 0.27 4.17 5.55
CA GLY A 53 1.18 5.09 4.85
C GLY A 53 1.38 6.38 5.65
N GLN A 54 1.31 7.54 4.98
CA GLN A 54 1.57 8.83 5.63
C GLN A 54 0.55 9.19 6.74
N ILE A 55 -0.72 8.77 6.63
CA ILE A 55 -1.71 9.11 7.67
C ILE A 55 -1.40 8.41 8.99
N ALA A 56 -0.78 7.23 8.97
CA ALA A 56 -0.40 6.51 10.19
C ALA A 56 0.61 7.28 11.05
N LEU A 57 1.35 8.23 10.46
CA LEU A 57 2.32 9.08 11.16
C LEU A 57 1.70 10.37 11.70
N THR A 58 0.43 10.64 11.39
CA THR A 58 -0.27 11.86 11.81
C THR A 58 -0.86 11.68 13.21
N GLU A 59 -0.47 12.54 14.16
CA GLU A 59 -0.93 12.47 15.55
C GLU A 59 -2.45 12.72 15.66
N LEU A 60 -2.96 13.69 14.90
CA LEU A 60 -4.36 14.10 14.93
C LEU A 60 -4.88 14.43 13.52
N VAL A 61 -5.97 13.78 13.13
CA VAL A 61 -6.68 14.00 11.86
C VAL A 61 -8.06 14.58 12.16
N GLU A 62 -8.34 15.79 11.66
CA GLU A 62 -9.59 16.52 11.92
C GLU A 62 -10.39 16.82 10.64
N ASN A 63 -9.91 16.34 9.50
CA ASN A 63 -10.42 16.70 8.17
C ASN A 63 -10.84 15.49 7.33
N TYR A 64 -11.05 14.33 7.96
CA TYR A 64 -11.58 13.14 7.28
C TYR A 64 -13.12 13.09 7.41
N PRO A 65 -13.89 13.28 6.32
CA PRO A 65 -15.35 13.37 6.42
C PRO A 65 -15.99 12.17 7.13
N GLY A 66 -16.90 12.45 8.06
CA GLY A 66 -17.56 11.43 8.89
C GLY A 66 -16.77 11.02 10.14
N VAL A 67 -15.52 11.46 10.29
CA VAL A 67 -14.69 11.23 11.48
C VAL A 67 -14.22 12.59 12.02
N PRO A 68 -14.87 13.14 13.07
CA PRO A 68 -14.59 14.51 13.53
C PRO A 68 -13.14 14.73 13.97
N THR A 69 -12.58 13.79 14.73
CA THR A 69 -11.19 13.80 15.17
C THR A 69 -10.75 12.38 15.50
N VAL A 70 -9.54 12.02 15.10
CA VAL A 70 -8.99 10.66 15.31
C VAL A 70 -7.47 10.68 15.20
N ASN A 71 -6.79 9.77 15.88
CA ASN A 71 -5.40 9.51 15.61
C ASN A 71 -5.23 8.87 14.21
N GLY A 72 -4.21 9.28 13.46
CA GLY A 72 -4.04 8.82 12.08
C GLY A 72 -3.77 7.32 11.94
N PHE A 73 -3.07 6.71 12.92
CA PHE A 73 -2.89 5.26 12.96
C PHE A 73 -4.21 4.53 13.20
N ASP A 74 -5.02 5.00 14.16
CA ASP A 74 -6.34 4.39 14.46
C ASP A 74 -7.30 4.47 13.27
N LEU A 75 -7.25 5.57 12.51
CA LEU A 75 -8.03 5.71 11.27
C LEU A 75 -7.61 4.68 10.22
N ALA A 76 -6.30 4.49 10.00
CA ALA A 76 -5.78 3.48 9.09
C ALA A 76 -6.14 2.05 9.53
N GLN A 77 -6.04 1.75 10.82
CA GLN A 77 -6.42 0.44 11.37
C GLN A 77 -7.93 0.16 11.21
N THR A 78 -8.77 1.20 11.32
CA THR A 78 -10.20 1.08 11.04
C THR A 78 -10.45 0.71 9.58
N MET A 79 -9.78 1.38 8.64
CA MET A 79 -9.88 1.08 7.21
C MET A 79 -9.38 -0.33 6.86
N LEU A 80 -8.27 -0.77 7.47
CA LEU A 80 -7.72 -2.11 7.29
C LEU A 80 -8.73 -3.17 7.75
N LYS A 81 -9.19 -3.08 9.00
CA LYS A 81 -10.18 -4.02 9.57
C LYS A 81 -11.43 -4.10 8.72
N GLN A 82 -11.90 -2.96 8.19
CA GLN A 82 -13.05 -2.94 7.30
C GLN A 82 -12.78 -3.73 6.02
N SER A 83 -11.61 -3.56 5.40
CA SER A 83 -11.24 -4.25 4.16
C SER A 83 -11.07 -5.75 4.37
N GLU A 84 -10.36 -6.15 5.43
CA GLU A 84 -10.15 -7.56 5.80
C GLU A 84 -11.46 -8.26 6.18
N SER A 85 -12.42 -7.55 6.78
CA SER A 85 -13.75 -8.13 7.09
C SER A 85 -14.54 -8.58 5.86
N TYR A 86 -14.18 -8.10 4.66
CA TYR A 86 -14.74 -8.53 3.38
C TYR A 86 -13.86 -9.56 2.65
N GLY A 87 -12.78 -10.03 3.26
CA GLY A 87 -11.91 -11.06 2.70
C GLY A 87 -10.73 -10.54 1.88
N MET A 88 -10.37 -9.26 2.01
CA MET A 88 -9.07 -8.79 1.54
C MET A 88 -7.96 -9.44 2.38
N GLU A 89 -6.95 -10.00 1.73
CA GLU A 89 -5.73 -10.49 2.38
C GLU A 89 -4.68 -9.37 2.42
N THR A 90 -3.85 -9.38 3.46
CA THR A 90 -2.73 -8.43 3.63
C THR A 90 -1.43 -9.20 3.77
N ASP A 91 -0.42 -8.82 3.01
CA ASP A 91 0.94 -9.38 3.05
C ASP A 91 1.95 -8.24 3.19
N TYR A 92 2.86 -8.41 4.16
CA TYR A 92 3.85 -7.42 4.53
C TYR A 92 5.14 -7.62 3.75
N SER A 93 5.06 -7.35 2.44
CA SER A 93 6.14 -7.57 1.49
C SER A 93 6.44 -6.33 0.67
N ALA A 94 7.73 -6.03 0.47
CA ALA A 94 8.17 -5.00 -0.45
C ALA A 94 8.08 -5.48 -1.91
N VAL A 95 7.42 -4.71 -2.76
CA VAL A 95 7.40 -4.97 -4.21
C VAL A 95 8.62 -4.35 -4.88
N SER A 96 9.37 -5.16 -5.61
CA SER A 96 10.56 -4.74 -6.36
C SER A 96 10.26 -4.46 -7.83
N ALA A 97 9.28 -5.16 -8.42
CA ALA A 97 8.91 -4.99 -9.82
C ALA A 97 7.48 -5.48 -10.10
N VAL A 98 6.88 -4.92 -11.15
CA VAL A 98 5.64 -5.39 -11.76
C VAL A 98 5.89 -5.61 -13.25
N GLU A 99 5.70 -6.83 -13.71
CA GLU A 99 6.00 -7.25 -15.07
C GLU A 99 4.74 -7.79 -15.76
N ARG A 100 4.60 -7.50 -17.05
CA ARG A 100 3.50 -8.04 -17.85
C ARG A 100 3.84 -9.46 -18.31
N ALA A 101 2.93 -10.39 -18.09
CA ALA A 101 3.04 -11.79 -18.55
C ALA A 101 1.76 -12.18 -19.31
N GLY A 102 1.74 -11.90 -20.61
CA GLY A 102 0.55 -12.10 -21.45
C GLY A 102 -0.62 -11.24 -20.99
N GLU A 103 -1.72 -11.88 -20.61
CA GLU A 103 -2.92 -11.21 -20.09
C GLU A 103 -2.88 -10.95 -18.57
N LYS A 104 -1.87 -11.46 -17.87
CA LYS A 104 -1.69 -11.33 -16.43
C LYS A 104 -0.48 -10.46 -16.09
N TRP A 105 -0.30 -10.25 -14.80
CA TRP A 105 0.82 -9.53 -14.21
C TRP A 105 1.57 -10.43 -13.24
N ILE A 106 2.88 -10.25 -13.18
CA ILE A 106 3.75 -10.83 -12.16
C ILE A 106 4.21 -9.69 -11.26
N VAL A 107 3.81 -9.74 -10.00
CA VAL A 107 4.28 -8.84 -8.95
C VAL A 107 5.39 -9.54 -8.19
N LYS A 108 6.59 -8.97 -8.22
CA LYS A 108 7.79 -9.55 -7.61
C LYS A 108 8.01 -8.95 -6.23
N THR A 109 8.10 -9.80 -5.21
CA THR A 109 8.59 -9.44 -3.88
C THR A 109 9.93 -10.11 -3.63
N GLU A 110 10.55 -9.85 -2.47
CA GLU A 110 11.77 -10.56 -2.07
C GLU A 110 11.53 -12.05 -1.80
N GLU A 111 10.33 -12.38 -1.31
CA GLU A 111 9.98 -13.73 -0.88
C GLU A 111 9.41 -14.59 -2.01
N ARG A 112 8.52 -14.00 -2.84
CA ARG A 112 7.85 -14.75 -3.91
C ARG A 112 7.37 -13.88 -5.06
N ASN A 113 7.06 -14.56 -6.17
CA ASN A 113 6.31 -13.98 -7.27
C ASN A 113 4.82 -14.22 -7.06
N ILE A 114 4.01 -13.20 -7.32
CA ILE A 114 2.55 -13.24 -7.18
C ILE A 114 1.95 -12.99 -8.55
N ILE A 115 0.95 -13.79 -8.92
CA ILE A 115 0.23 -13.62 -10.19
C ILE A 115 -1.04 -12.82 -9.94
N ALA A 116 -1.29 -11.81 -10.76
CA ALA A 116 -2.49 -11.00 -10.69
C ALA A 116 -3.15 -10.81 -12.07
N LYS A 117 -4.48 -10.80 -12.13
CA LYS A 117 -5.20 -10.38 -13.34
C LYS A 117 -5.15 -8.85 -13.51
N ALA A 118 -5.22 -8.12 -12.41
CA ALA A 118 -5.05 -6.67 -12.37
C ALA A 118 -4.15 -6.23 -11.21
N VAL A 119 -3.47 -5.09 -11.39
CA VAL A 119 -2.62 -4.47 -10.36
C VAL A 119 -3.06 -3.03 -10.16
N ILE A 120 -3.25 -2.62 -8.90
CA ILE A 120 -3.53 -1.23 -8.51
C ILE A 120 -2.33 -0.70 -7.73
N VAL A 121 -1.70 0.37 -8.21
CA VAL A 121 -0.52 0.97 -7.58
C VAL A 121 -0.93 2.15 -6.72
N THR A 122 -0.77 2.02 -5.41
CA THR A 122 -1.10 3.01 -4.38
C THR A 122 0.08 3.25 -3.43
N SER A 123 1.31 3.15 -3.95
CA SER A 123 2.57 3.25 -3.19
C SER A 123 2.84 4.61 -2.56
N GLY A 124 1.96 5.59 -2.82
CA GLY A 124 2.05 6.94 -2.28
C GLY A 124 3.26 7.70 -2.80
N ALA A 125 3.71 8.65 -1.99
CA ALA A 125 4.90 9.45 -2.23
C ALA A 125 5.64 9.65 -0.90
N ASP A 126 6.92 10.01 -1.02
CA ASP A 126 7.73 10.46 0.10
C ASP A 126 8.11 11.93 -0.09
N TYR A 127 8.34 12.65 1.00
CA TYR A 127 8.74 14.05 0.94
C TYR A 127 10.24 14.16 0.70
N ASN A 128 10.63 15.14 -0.12
CA ASN A 128 12.04 15.47 -0.30
C ASN A 128 12.57 16.14 0.97
N ARG A 129 13.54 15.49 1.62
CA ARG A 129 14.25 16.07 2.76
C ARG A 129 15.26 17.12 2.29
N LEU A 130 15.38 18.21 3.04
CA LEU A 130 16.37 19.25 2.80
C LEU A 130 17.78 18.82 3.21
N GLY A 131 17.91 17.84 4.11
CA GLY A 131 19.20 17.31 4.56
C GLY A 131 19.96 18.27 5.48
N VAL A 132 19.24 19.16 6.17
CA VAL A 132 19.84 20.19 7.04
C VAL A 132 19.87 19.75 8.50
N THR A 133 20.83 20.27 9.26
CA THR A 133 20.97 19.95 10.68
C THR A 133 19.71 20.34 11.46
N GLY A 134 19.12 19.37 12.15
CA GLY A 134 17.93 19.56 12.98
C GLY A 134 16.60 19.26 12.30
N GLU A 135 16.56 19.03 10.99
CA GLU A 135 15.33 18.69 10.25
C GLU A 135 14.63 17.47 10.84
N GLU A 136 15.35 16.36 11.01
CA GLU A 136 14.81 15.13 11.60
C GLU A 136 14.37 15.34 13.05
N ARG A 137 15.22 15.99 13.86
CA ARG A 137 14.94 16.25 15.28
C ARG A 137 13.69 17.12 15.49
N LEU A 138 13.39 18.01 14.55
CA LEU A 138 12.30 18.98 14.64
C LEU A 138 11.05 18.59 13.85
N THR A 139 11.06 17.46 13.13
CA THR A 139 9.88 16.95 12.39
C THR A 139 8.74 16.68 13.38
N GLY A 140 7.55 17.23 13.08
CA GLY A 140 6.39 17.20 14.00
C GLY A 140 6.49 18.16 15.20
N LYS A 141 7.59 18.91 15.33
CA LYS A 141 7.88 19.87 16.41
C LYS A 141 8.27 21.26 15.89
N GLY A 142 7.69 21.65 14.76
CA GLY A 142 7.97 22.91 14.07
C GLY A 142 8.46 22.74 12.62
N VAL A 143 9.03 21.58 12.27
CA VAL A 143 9.23 21.17 10.87
C VAL A 143 8.04 20.33 10.44
N SER A 144 7.38 20.75 9.35
CA SER A 144 6.21 20.10 8.76
C SER A 144 6.43 19.88 7.26
N TYR A 145 5.89 18.78 6.75
CA TYR A 145 5.85 18.47 5.31
C TYR A 145 4.42 18.51 4.73
N CYS A 146 3.42 18.88 5.54
CA CYS A 146 2.03 18.98 5.13
C CYS A 146 1.36 20.21 5.75
N ALA A 147 1.28 21.29 4.97
CA ALA A 147 0.66 22.54 5.44
C ALA A 147 -0.82 22.36 5.82
N THR A 148 -1.60 21.59 5.06
CA THR A 148 -3.01 21.34 5.37
C THR A 148 -3.24 20.50 6.62
N CYS A 149 -2.24 19.71 7.02
CA CYS A 149 -2.27 18.92 8.24
C CYS A 149 -1.96 19.80 9.46
N ASP A 150 -0.91 20.62 9.36
CA ASP A 150 -0.32 21.23 10.54
C ASP A 150 -0.68 22.71 10.73
N ALA A 151 -1.17 23.41 9.70
CA ALA A 151 -1.43 24.85 9.77
C ALA A 151 -2.41 25.24 10.89
N ALA A 152 -3.33 24.36 11.28
CA ALA A 152 -4.27 24.61 12.36
C ALA A 152 -3.59 24.80 13.73
N PHE A 153 -2.42 24.18 13.95
CA PHE A 153 -1.66 24.25 15.21
C PHE A 153 -0.81 25.53 15.34
N PHE A 154 -0.65 26.30 14.25
CA PHE A 154 0.17 27.52 14.21
C PHE A 154 -0.67 28.80 14.07
N LYS A 155 -1.95 28.74 14.46
CA LYS A 155 -2.81 29.92 14.61
C LYS A 155 -2.36 30.67 15.88
N GLY A 156 -1.38 31.56 15.73
CA GLY A 156 -0.86 32.39 16.82
C GLY A 156 -1.94 33.19 17.55
#